data_AF-A0A966HUK1-F1
#
_entry.id   AF-A0A966HUK1-F1
#
_cell.length_a   1.000
_cell.length_b   1.000
_cell.length_c   1.000
_cell.angle_alpha   90.00
_cell.angle_beta   90.00
_cell.angle_gamma   90.00
#
_symmetry.space_group_name_H-M   'P 1'
#
loop_
_entity.id
_entity.type
_entity.pdbx_description
1 polymer ?
#
loop_
_entity_poly.entity_id
_entity_poly.type
_entity_poly.pdbx_seq_one_letter_code
_entity_poly.pdbx_strand_id
1 'polypeptide(L)' 'MVRSVVAQLADEILSSLDPQQRSVATALKGPVCVIAGAGTGKTRAITHRLAYGVDIGVIDPKRV' A
#
# COMPACT_ATOMS: atom_id res chain seq x y z
N MET A 1 0.45 15.88 22.69
CA MET A 1 1.13 14.92 21.79
C MET A 1 0.07 14.31 20.88
N VAL A 2 -0.39 15.04 19.86
CA VAL A 2 -1.48 14.60 18.97
C VAL A 2 -0.84 14.14 17.67
N ARG A 3 -0.69 12.82 17.47
CA ARG A 3 -0.39 12.29 16.14
C ARG A 3 -1.64 12.49 15.28
N SER A 4 -1.46 12.99 14.06
CA SER A 4 -2.53 13.15 13.09
C SER A 4 -3.22 11.82 12.82
N VAL A 5 -4.56 11.81 12.83
CA VAL A 5 -5.40 10.62 12.51
C VAL A 5 -5.06 10.05 11.13
N VAL A 6 -4.64 10.89 10.19
CA VAL A 6 -4.23 10.48 8.83
C VAL A 6 -2.95 9.64 8.87
N ALA A 7 -1.98 10.01 9.72
CA ALA A 7 -0.75 9.24 9.83
C ALA A 7 -0.98 7.85 10.46
N GLN A 8 -2.02 7.71 11.29
CA GLN A 8 -2.35 6.43 11.93
C GLN A 8 -2.93 5.41 10.94
N LEU A 9 -3.79 5.84 10.01
CA LEU A 9 -4.38 4.92 9.03
C LEU A 9 -3.34 4.38 8.04
N ALA A 10 -2.44 5.23 7.55
CA ALA A 10 -1.30 4.83 6.72
C ALA A 10 -0.45 3.72 7.37
N ASP A 11 -0.10 3.91 8.65
CA ASP A 11 0.69 2.94 9.42
C ASP A 11 -0.07 1.62 9.60
N GLU A 12 -1.38 1.68 9.89
CA GLU A 12 -2.25 0.50 10.02
C GLU A 12 -2.34 -0.29 8.71
N ILE A 13 -2.54 0.39 7.57
CA ILE A 13 -2.55 -0.24 6.25
C ILE A 13 -1.23 -0.99 6.03
N LEU A 14 -0.08 -0.43 6.38
CA LEU A 14 1.20 -1.10 6.14
C LEU A 14 1.57 -2.17 7.20
N SER A 15 0.99 -2.10 8.40
CA SER A 15 1.40 -2.89 9.57
C SER A 15 1.34 -4.40 9.39
N SER A 16 0.44 -4.88 8.53
CA SER A 16 0.17 -6.31 8.37
C SER A 16 0.98 -6.97 7.24
N LEU A 17 1.76 -6.19 6.50
CA LEU A 17 2.55 -6.64 5.35
C LEU A 17 3.94 -7.12 5.77
N ASP A 18 4.42 -8.15 5.09
CA ASP A 18 5.85 -8.48 5.12
C ASP A 18 6.68 -7.41 4.37
N PRO A 19 8.03 -7.40 4.50
CA PRO A 19 8.87 -6.38 3.87
C PRO A 19 8.74 -6.31 2.34
N GLN A 20 8.53 -7.44 1.65
CA GLN A 20 8.42 -7.47 0.18
C GLN A 20 7.07 -6.91 -0.26
N GLN A 21 6.00 -7.30 0.41
CA GLN A 21 4.65 -6.76 0.17
C GLN A 21 4.60 -5.27 0.49
N ARG A 22 5.26 -4.82 1.57
CA ARG A 22 5.35 -3.40 1.93
C ARG A 22 6.07 -2.59 0.85
N SER A 23 7.16 -3.11 0.29
CA SER A 23 7.85 -2.48 -0.84
C SER A 23 6.92 -2.26 -2.03
N VAL A 24 6.09 -3.25 -2.37
CA VAL A 24 5.07 -3.11 -3.42
C VAL A 24 4.02 -2.06 -3.05
N ALA A 25 3.55 -2.05 -1.81
CA ALA A 25 2.54 -1.11 -1.32
C ALA A 25 3.01 0.35 -1.35
N THR A 26 4.30 0.59 -1.06
CA THR A 26 4.86 1.95 -1.02
C THR A 26 5.39 2.45 -2.37
N ALA A 27 5.53 1.60 -3.38
CA ALA A 27 6.13 1.95 -4.67
C ALA A 27 5.17 2.72 -5.61
N LEU A 28 4.60 3.84 -5.17
CA LEU A 28 3.48 4.53 -5.85
C LEU A 28 3.85 5.36 -7.10
N LYS A 29 5.14 5.50 -7.43
CA LYS A 29 5.60 6.32 -8.55
C LYS A 29 5.98 5.44 -9.73
N GLY A 30 5.44 5.76 -10.91
CA GLY A 30 5.75 5.09 -12.17
C GLY A 30 5.23 3.65 -12.27
N PRO A 31 5.45 2.99 -13.42
CA PRO A 31 5.09 1.59 -13.61
C PRO A 31 5.90 0.67 -12.69
N VAL A 32 5.26 -0.37 -12.16
CA VAL A 32 5.91 -1.37 -11.29
C VAL A 32 5.60 -2.78 -11.79
N CYS A 33 6.63 -3.61 -11.93
CA CYS A 33 6.52 -5.04 -12.18
C CYS A 33 6.71 -5.80 -10.87
N VAL A 34 5.72 -6.63 -10.51
CA VAL A 34 5.78 -7.49 -9.32
C VAL A 34 5.85 -8.94 -9.75
N ILE A 35 6.99 -9.59 -9.52
CA ILE A 35 7.18 -11.01 -9.79
C ILE A 35 6.95 -11.76 -8.48
N ALA A 36 5.91 -12.59 -8.46
CA ALA A 36 5.44 -13.24 -7.24
C ALA A 36 5.05 -14.70 -7.51
N GLY A 37 5.51 -15.61 -6.65
CA GLY A 37 5.13 -17.03 -6.71
C GLY A 37 3.69 -17.29 -6.23
N ALA A 38 3.20 -18.51 -6.42
CA ALA A 38 1.90 -18.91 -5.86
C ALA A 38 1.90 -18.77 -4.32
N GLY A 39 0.79 -18.33 -3.74
CA GLY A 39 0.63 -18.20 -2.27
C GLY A 39 1.37 -17.03 -1.60
N THR A 40 2.16 -16.23 -2.33
CA THR A 40 3.00 -15.14 -1.76
C THR A 40 2.24 -13.85 -1.43
N GLY A 41 0.91 -13.84 -1.55
CA GLY A 41 0.09 -12.68 -1.19
C GLY A 41 0.09 -11.54 -2.22
N LYS A 42 0.27 -11.82 -3.52
CA LYS A 42 0.21 -10.81 -4.61
C LYS A 42 -1.03 -9.89 -4.54
N THR A 43 -2.21 -10.46 -4.29
CA THR A 43 -3.45 -9.68 -4.17
C THR A 43 -3.40 -8.76 -2.96
N ARG A 44 -2.94 -9.26 -1.81
CA ARG A 44 -2.78 -8.49 -0.58
C ARG A 44 -1.86 -7.28 -0.81
N ALA A 45 -0.69 -7.50 -1.43
CA ALA A 45 0.24 -6.43 -1.74
C ALA A 45 -0.39 -5.32 -2.61
N ILE A 46 -1.12 -5.69 -3.66
CA ILE A 46 -1.78 -4.72 -4.57
C ILE A 46 -2.96 -4.00 -3.89
N THR A 47 -3.77 -4.71 -3.10
CA THR A 47 -4.86 -4.08 -2.34
C THR A 47 -4.33 -3.04 -1.36
N HIS A 48 -3.28 -3.37 -0.62
CA HIS A 48 -2.66 -2.43 0.31
C HIS A 48 -1.95 -1.27 -0.40
N ARG A 49 -1.38 -1.50 -1.59
CA ARG A 49 -0.83 -0.44 -2.45
C ARG A 49 -1.89 0.60 -2.80
N LEU A 50 -3.07 0.14 -3.20
CA LEU A 50 -4.21 1.01 -3.53
C LEU A 50 -4.70 1.76 -2.30
N ALA A 51 -4.97 1.05 -1.20
CA ALA A 51 -5.43 1.65 0.05
C ALA A 51 -4.45 2.71 0.57
N TYR A 52 -3.16 2.39 0.61
CA TYR A 52 -2.11 3.32 1.03
C TYR A 52 -2.03 4.54 0.10
N GLY A 53 -2.02 4.32 -1.22
CA GLY A 53 -1.97 5.40 -2.20
C GLY A 53 -3.19 6.34 -2.13
N VAL A 54 -4.38 5.82 -1.83
CA VAL A 54 -5.59 6.63 -1.60
C VAL A 54 -5.48 7.41 -0.30
N ASP A 55 -5.08 6.76 0.80
CA ASP A 55 -4.98 7.38 2.12
C ASP A 55 -4.01 8.57 2.15
N ILE A 56 -2.84 8.43 1.52
CA ILE A 56 -1.86 9.52 1.44
C ILE A 56 -2.11 10.50 0.27
N GLY A 57 -3.24 10.37 -0.43
CA GLY A 57 -3.67 11.31 -1.48
C GLY A 57 -2.91 11.22 -2.81
N VAL A 58 -2.18 10.14 -3.07
CA VAL A 58 -1.46 9.92 -4.34
C VAL A 58 -2.37 9.33 -5.42
N ILE A 59 -3.38 8.55 -5.03
CA ILE A 59 -4.35 7.90 -5.91
C ILE A 59 -5.73 8.51 -5.67
N ASP A 60 -6.40 8.95 -6.75
CA ASP A 60 -7.80 9.32 -6.71
C ASP A 60 -8.65 8.03 -6.69
N PRO A 61 -9.43 7.76 -5.62
CA PRO A 61 -10.25 6.55 -5.53
C PRO A 61 -11.31 6.44 -6.63
N LYS A 62 -11.63 7.52 -7.34
CA LYS A 62 -12.56 7.52 -8.47
C LYS A 62 -11.90 7.15 -9.81
N ARG A 63 -10.58 6.91 -9.81
CA ARG A 63 -9.77 6.65 -11.02
C ARG A 63 -8.95 5.35 -10.95
N VAL A 64 -9.32 4.45 -10.05
CA VAL A 64 -8.72 3.12 -9.89
C VAL A 64 -9.32 2.14 -10.88
#